data_AF-A0A2P6RA21-F1
#
_entry.id   AF-A0A2P6RA21-F1
#
_cell.length_a   1.000
_cell.length_b   1.000
_cell.length_c   1.000
_cell.angle_alpha   90.00
_cell.angle_beta   90.00
_cell.angle_gamma   90.00
#
_symmetry.space_group_name_H-M   'P 1'
#
loop_
_entity.id
_entity.type
_entity.pdbx_description
1 polymer ?
#
loop_
_entity_poly.entity_id
_entity_poly.type
_entity_poly.pdbx_seq_one_letter_code
_entity_poly.pdbx_strand_id
1 'polypeptide(L)'
;MRGSNSLKTMTFLNSLIASQYFPRIFPIFVLFKEINTARIGDRRDRFTKWSSIVVNNPKWSSIVVNMFGYIIASHMFGAFWYFFTIQREIECWGHACRIEDGCEFSTSCVQNTYRNLTLLENSCPANPPNKQVFDFGVFHDALQSGMQKSTNFPQKFLQCLSWGIRNMSSFGSNLSATSANGGENLLVVLFSIFGLVLFMYLLGHTQVSDE
;
A
#
# COMPACT_ATOMS: atom_id res chain seq x y z
N MET A 1 4.13 29.04 -15.19
CA MET A 1 4.47 27.76 -15.90
C MET A 1 5.47 26.88 -15.13
N ARG A 2 5.99 27.32 -13.97
CA ARG A 2 7.13 26.66 -13.30
C ARG A 2 6.69 25.53 -12.35
N GLY A 3 5.44 25.58 -11.86
CA GLY A 3 4.90 24.59 -10.91
C GLY A 3 4.58 23.20 -11.47
N SER A 4 4.11 23.10 -12.72
CA SER A 4 3.58 21.82 -13.25
C SER A 4 4.66 20.74 -13.49
N ASN A 5 5.87 21.15 -13.88
CA ASN A 5 6.98 20.22 -14.13
C ASN A 5 7.61 19.71 -12.83
N SER A 6 7.63 20.55 -11.78
CA SER A 6 8.09 20.15 -10.44
C SER A 6 7.19 19.07 -9.85
N LEU A 7 5.87 19.20 -10.01
CA LEU A 7 4.91 18.20 -9.54
C LEU A 7 5.09 16.85 -10.23
N LYS A 8 5.18 16.83 -11.57
CA LYS A 8 5.40 15.58 -12.33
C LYS A 8 6.70 14.90 -11.93
N THR A 9 7.76 15.67 -11.72
CA THR A 9 9.07 15.15 -11.29
C THR A 9 8.99 14.58 -9.86
N MET A 10 8.33 15.26 -8.94
CA MET A 10 8.15 14.80 -7.57
C MET A 10 7.31 13.51 -7.50
N THR A 11 6.22 13.44 -8.27
CA THR A 11 5.39 12.21 -8.37
C THR A 11 6.21 11.05 -8.95
N PHE A 12 7.01 11.31 -9.99
CA PHE A 12 7.89 10.30 -10.58
C PHE A 12 8.97 9.81 -9.59
N LEU A 13 9.67 10.73 -8.93
CA LEU A 13 10.69 10.39 -7.93
C LEU A 13 10.09 9.63 -6.74
N ASN A 14 8.93 10.05 -6.25
CA ASN A 14 8.25 9.36 -5.17
C ASN A 14 7.77 7.97 -5.60
N SER A 15 7.32 7.80 -6.85
CA SER A 15 7.00 6.50 -7.44
C SER A 15 8.24 5.59 -7.54
N LEU A 16 9.41 6.14 -7.89
CA LEU A 16 10.66 5.39 -7.87
C LEU A 16 11.04 4.94 -6.46
N ILE A 17 10.89 5.80 -5.45
CA ILE A 17 11.14 5.43 -4.04
C ILE A 17 10.18 4.32 -3.59
N ALA A 18 8.90 4.43 -3.95
CA ALA A 18 7.91 3.40 -3.70
C ALA A 18 8.28 2.08 -4.42
N SER A 19 8.77 2.16 -5.66
CA SER A 19 9.23 1.01 -6.44
C SER A 19 10.48 0.34 -5.85
N GLN A 20 11.31 1.05 -5.09
CA GLN A 20 12.48 0.47 -4.40
C GLN A 20 12.10 -0.51 -3.29
N TYR A 21 10.84 -0.51 -2.83
CA TYR A 21 10.37 -1.51 -1.87
C TYR A 21 10.33 -2.93 -2.47
N PHE A 22 10.05 -3.07 -3.78
CA PHE A 22 10.04 -4.38 -4.45
C PHE A 22 11.40 -5.11 -4.40
N PRO A 23 12.53 -4.51 -4.84
CA PRO A 23 13.83 -5.17 -4.79
C PRO A 23 14.35 -5.39 -3.37
N ARG A 24 13.88 -4.63 -2.37
CA ARG A 24 14.23 -4.88 -0.95
C ARG A 24 13.49 -6.08 -0.36
N ILE A 25 12.31 -6.40 -0.89
CA ILE A 25 11.41 -7.41 -0.33
C ILE A 25 11.46 -8.71 -1.13
N PHE A 26 11.86 -8.65 -2.40
CA PHE A 26 12.14 -9.84 -3.21
C PHE A 26 13.13 -10.81 -2.54
N PRO A 27 14.26 -10.39 -1.93
CA PRO A 27 15.15 -11.28 -1.19
C PRO A 27 14.49 -11.92 0.03
N ILE A 28 13.61 -11.19 0.73
CA ILE A 28 12.84 -11.71 1.87
C ILE A 28 11.87 -12.79 1.38
N PHE A 29 11.18 -12.54 0.28
CA PHE A 29 10.31 -13.52 -0.37
C PHE A 29 11.06 -14.76 -0.88
N VAL A 30 12.23 -14.57 -1.50
CA VAL A 30 13.10 -15.66 -1.95
C VAL A 30 13.59 -16.47 -0.76
N LEU A 31 13.98 -15.82 0.33
CA LEU A 31 14.38 -16.47 1.58
C LEU A 31 13.22 -17.28 2.17
N PHE A 32 12.01 -16.73 2.20
CA PHE A 32 10.81 -17.46 2.61
C PHE A 32 10.52 -18.66 1.70
N LYS A 33 10.60 -18.47 0.38
CA LYS A 33 10.46 -19.55 -0.60
C LYS A 33 11.51 -20.63 -0.40
N GLU A 34 12.76 -20.26 -0.14
CA GLU A 34 13.87 -21.19 0.03
C GLU A 34 13.74 -21.98 1.34
N ILE A 35 13.30 -21.35 2.44
CA ILE A 35 12.93 -22.02 3.70
C ILE A 35 11.83 -23.06 3.46
N ASN A 36 10.82 -22.73 2.65
CA ASN A 36 9.71 -23.62 2.36
C ASN A 36 10.05 -24.69 1.30
N THR A 37 10.93 -24.39 0.33
CA THR A 37 11.33 -25.29 -0.77
C THR A 37 12.43 -26.27 -0.35
N ALA A 38 13.37 -25.87 0.52
CA ALA A 38 14.38 -26.74 1.13
C ALA A 38 13.78 -27.89 1.97
N ARG A 39 12.45 -27.92 2.08
CA ARG A 39 11.67 -28.89 2.83
C ARG A 39 10.86 -29.85 1.95
N ILE A 40 10.73 -29.58 0.65
CA ILE A 40 10.07 -30.45 -0.34
C ILE A 40 11.09 -31.40 -1.01
N GLY A 41 12.35 -30.97 -1.12
CA GLY A 41 13.47 -31.81 -1.57
C GLY A 41 14.40 -32.14 -0.41
N ASP A 42 14.59 -33.42 -0.15
CA ASP A 42 15.53 -33.96 0.84
C ASP A 42 16.94 -33.34 0.71
N ARG A 43 17.23 -32.31 1.52
CA ARG A 43 18.60 -31.88 1.81
C ARG A 43 18.72 -31.41 3.25
N ARG A 44 18.59 -32.41 4.14
CA ARG A 44 18.64 -32.35 5.60
C ARG A 44 19.93 -31.73 6.19
N ASP A 45 21.02 -31.62 5.43
CA ASP A 45 22.36 -31.32 5.99
C ASP A 45 22.63 -29.83 6.30
N ARG A 46 21.95 -28.88 5.63
CA ARG A 46 22.23 -27.44 5.76
C ARG A 46 21.33 -26.70 6.75
N PHE A 47 20.25 -27.34 7.19
CA PHE A 47 19.22 -26.73 8.03
C PHE A 47 19.53 -26.82 9.54
N THR A 48 20.42 -27.72 9.95
CA THR A 48 20.83 -27.92 11.35
C THR A 48 21.55 -26.72 11.97
N LYS A 49 22.06 -25.78 11.16
CA LYS A 49 22.75 -24.59 11.68
C LYS A 49 21.83 -23.43 12.07
N TRP A 50 20.60 -23.39 11.55
CA TRP A 50 19.59 -22.37 11.89
C TRP A 50 18.51 -22.89 12.86
N SER A 51 18.51 -24.20 13.17
CA SER A 51 17.49 -24.86 13.99
C SER A 51 17.61 -24.61 15.50
N SER A 52 18.57 -23.81 15.98
CA SER A 52 18.62 -23.45 17.40
C SER A 52 17.66 -22.31 17.76
N ILE A 53 17.14 -21.56 16.77
CA ILE A 53 16.23 -20.43 16.98
C ILE A 53 14.79 -20.76 16.54
N VAL A 54 14.60 -21.66 15.57
CA VAL A 54 13.27 -22.02 15.05
C VAL A 54 12.86 -23.41 15.55
N VAL A 55 12.40 -23.41 16.80
CA VAL A 55 11.53 -24.33 17.54
C VAL A 55 11.35 -25.77 17.01
N ASN A 56 11.53 -26.70 17.96
CA ASN A 56 11.31 -28.16 18.00
C ASN A 56 10.03 -28.76 17.34
N ASN A 57 9.21 -27.99 16.62
CA ASN A 57 8.02 -28.48 15.92
C ASN A 57 7.93 -27.88 14.51
N PRO A 58 8.41 -28.60 13.48
CA PRO A 58 8.61 -28.03 12.17
C PRO A 58 7.28 -27.65 11.50
N LYS A 59 6.14 -28.29 11.80
CA LYS A 59 4.81 -27.91 11.27
C LYS A 59 4.40 -26.47 11.66
N TRP A 60 4.55 -26.11 12.94
CA TRP A 60 4.19 -24.77 13.46
C TRP A 60 5.09 -23.65 12.93
N SER A 61 6.38 -23.93 12.71
CA SER A 61 7.31 -22.94 12.16
C SER A 61 6.88 -22.41 10.78
N SER A 62 6.31 -23.26 9.93
CA SER A 62 5.88 -22.89 8.57
C SER A 62 4.67 -21.95 8.59
N ILE A 63 3.69 -22.24 9.45
CA ILE A 63 2.48 -21.43 9.61
C ILE A 63 2.86 -20.03 10.09
N VAL A 64 3.73 -19.94 11.10
CA VAL A 64 4.20 -18.67 11.66
C VAL A 64 4.93 -17.84 10.60
N VAL A 65 5.84 -18.46 9.86
CA VAL A 65 6.59 -17.82 8.75
C VAL A 65 5.65 -17.27 7.68
N ASN A 66 4.65 -18.05 7.26
CA ASN A 66 3.70 -17.63 6.24
C ASN A 66 2.78 -16.51 6.74
N MET A 67 2.36 -16.57 8.02
CA MET A 67 1.59 -15.51 8.67
C MET A 67 2.39 -14.20 8.76
N PHE A 68 3.67 -14.26 9.12
CA PHE A 68 4.55 -13.09 9.09
C PHE A 68 4.69 -12.51 7.69
N GLY A 69 4.86 -13.36 6.67
CA GLY A 69 4.87 -12.94 5.27
C GLY A 69 3.56 -12.23 4.86
N TYR A 70 2.42 -12.74 5.29
CA TYR A 70 1.11 -12.14 5.04
C TYR A 70 0.97 -10.76 5.69
N ILE A 71 1.41 -10.61 6.94
CA ILE A 71 1.39 -9.34 7.67
C ILE A 71 2.29 -8.29 6.99
N ILE A 72 3.49 -8.69 6.58
CA ILE A 72 4.43 -7.80 5.88
C ILE A 72 3.83 -7.35 4.55
N ALA A 73 3.30 -8.27 3.74
CA ALA A 73 2.63 -7.94 2.50
C ALA A 73 1.46 -6.97 2.73
N SER A 74 0.59 -7.26 3.71
CA SER A 74 -0.54 -6.40 4.09
C SER A 74 -0.10 -4.99 4.46
N HIS A 75 0.97 -4.87 5.25
CA HIS A 75 1.55 -3.57 5.58
C HIS A 75 2.03 -2.81 4.35
N MET A 76 2.71 -3.47 3.41
CA MET A 76 3.17 -2.83 2.17
C MET A 76 2.00 -2.29 1.35
N PHE A 77 0.94 -3.10 1.16
CA PHE A 77 -0.24 -2.68 0.41
C PHE A 77 -0.95 -1.51 1.09
N GLY A 78 -1.05 -1.53 2.42
CA GLY A 78 -1.52 -0.40 3.21
C GLY A 78 -0.66 0.86 3.05
N ALA A 79 0.66 0.71 3.01
CA ALA A 79 1.58 1.83 2.81
C ALA A 79 1.46 2.42 1.40
N PHE A 80 1.34 1.59 0.37
CA PHE A 80 1.05 2.06 -0.99
C PHE A 80 -0.28 2.80 -1.05
N TRP A 81 -1.32 2.27 -0.42
CA TRP A 81 -2.62 2.93 -0.35
C TRP A 81 -2.54 4.32 0.30
N TYR A 82 -1.84 4.44 1.44
CA TYR A 82 -1.59 5.73 2.09
C TYR A 82 -0.84 6.71 1.16
N PHE A 83 0.22 6.22 0.52
CA PHE A 83 1.05 7.02 -0.36
C PHE A 83 0.28 7.52 -1.60
N PHE A 84 -0.46 6.64 -2.28
CA PHE A 84 -1.28 7.02 -3.42
C PHE A 84 -2.45 7.92 -3.03
N THR A 85 -2.96 7.81 -1.80
CA THR A 85 -3.94 8.76 -1.28
C THR A 85 -3.39 10.19 -1.29
N ILE A 86 -2.16 10.39 -0.82
CA ILE A 86 -1.51 11.71 -0.84
C ILE A 86 -1.34 12.19 -2.29
N GLN A 87 -0.95 11.29 -3.22
CA GLN A 87 -0.84 11.67 -4.63
C GLN A 87 -2.17 12.12 -5.22
N ARG A 88 -3.27 11.41 -4.93
CA ARG A 88 -4.61 11.77 -5.38
C ARG A 88 -5.08 13.10 -4.81
N GLU A 89 -4.78 13.36 -3.54
CA GLU A 89 -5.09 14.64 -2.89
C GLU A 89 -4.35 15.81 -3.57
N ILE A 90 -3.06 15.62 -3.87
CA ILE A 90 -2.25 16.59 -4.62
C ILE A 90 -2.80 16.80 -6.04
N GLU A 91 -3.25 15.73 -6.72
CA GLU A 91 -3.89 15.84 -8.03
C GLU A 91 -5.19 16.64 -7.97
N CYS A 92 -6.00 16.43 -6.93
CA CYS A 92 -7.19 17.23 -6.70
C CYS A 92 -6.85 18.71 -6.52
N TRP A 93 -5.86 19.05 -5.69
CA TRP A 93 -5.44 20.44 -5.53
C TRP A 93 -4.89 21.05 -6.83
N GLY A 94 -4.18 20.23 -7.62
CA GLY A 94 -3.72 20.63 -8.96
C GLY A 94 -4.88 20.87 -9.93
N HIS A 95 -5.96 20.09 -9.84
CA HIS A 95 -7.17 20.27 -10.64
C HIS A 95 -7.93 21.54 -10.25
N ALA A 96 -8.17 21.74 -8.95
CA ALA A 96 -8.82 22.94 -8.42
C ALA A 96 -8.08 24.23 -8.83
N CYS A 97 -6.75 24.24 -8.71
CA CYS A 97 -5.94 25.39 -9.09
C CYS A 97 -5.95 25.69 -10.60
N ARG A 98 -6.30 24.73 -11.46
CA ARG A 98 -6.47 25.01 -12.91
C ARG A 98 -7.79 25.72 -13.22
N ILE A 99 -8.77 25.60 -12.33
CA ILE A 99 -10.09 26.20 -12.49
C ILE A 99 -10.08 27.66 -11.98
N GLU A 100 -9.26 27.97 -10.97
CA GLU A 100 -9.10 29.33 -10.46
C GLU A 100 -8.14 30.16 -11.31
N ASP A 101 -8.61 31.30 -11.83
CA ASP A 101 -7.79 32.26 -12.56
C ASP A 101 -6.67 32.82 -11.67
N GLY A 102 -5.42 32.72 -12.14
CA GLY A 102 -4.25 33.26 -11.47
C GLY A 102 -3.61 32.35 -10.42
N CYS A 103 -4.07 31.11 -10.24
CA CYS A 103 -3.46 30.15 -9.32
C CYS A 103 -2.20 29.48 -9.92
N GLU A 104 -1.05 29.56 -9.23
CA GLU A 104 0.15 28.77 -9.56
C GLU A 104 0.37 27.66 -8.53
N PHE A 105 -0.07 26.44 -8.87
CA PHE A 105 0.13 25.28 -8.00
C PHE A 105 1.61 24.94 -7.90
N SER A 106 2.14 25.03 -6.68
CA SER A 106 3.55 24.73 -6.35
C SER A 106 3.61 23.79 -5.15
N THR A 107 4.34 22.70 -5.23
CA THR A 107 4.61 21.83 -4.08
C THR A 107 5.83 22.29 -3.28
N SER A 108 6.44 23.43 -3.66
CA SER A 108 7.64 23.96 -3.01
C SER A 108 7.30 24.63 -1.68
N CYS A 109 7.99 24.23 -0.60
CA CYS A 109 7.94 24.89 0.70
C CYS A 109 8.69 26.25 0.73
N VAL A 110 9.30 26.69 -0.39
CA VAL A 110 10.16 27.88 -0.44
C VAL A 110 9.35 29.17 -0.64
N GLN A 111 8.12 29.09 -1.15
CA GLN A 111 7.26 30.24 -1.31
C GLN A 111 6.30 30.36 -0.12
N ASN A 112 6.48 31.43 0.64
CA ASN A 112 5.74 31.85 1.83
C ASN A 112 4.30 32.30 1.49
N THR A 113 3.64 31.62 0.57
CA THR A 113 2.21 31.84 0.30
C THR A 113 1.46 31.13 1.41
N TYR A 114 0.91 31.90 2.34
CA TYR A 114 -0.11 31.45 3.29
C TYR A 114 -1.23 30.78 2.49
N ARG A 115 -1.17 29.46 2.32
CA ARG A 115 -2.23 28.70 1.68
C ARG A 115 -3.31 28.53 2.72
N ASN A 116 -4.44 29.16 2.47
CA ASN A 116 -5.61 29.00 3.31
C ASN A 116 -6.06 27.54 3.18
N LEU A 117 -5.70 26.69 4.15
CA LEU A 117 -5.99 25.25 4.16
C LEU A 117 -7.49 25.00 3.94
N THR A 118 -8.32 25.88 4.48
CA THR A 118 -9.78 25.88 4.32
C THR A 118 -10.23 26.02 2.86
N LEU A 119 -9.50 26.78 2.04
CA LEU A 119 -9.82 26.95 0.61
C LEU A 119 -9.44 25.70 -0.19
N LEU A 120 -8.33 25.04 0.16
CA LEU A 120 -7.94 23.75 -0.42
C LEU A 120 -8.93 22.63 -0.04
N GLU A 121 -9.42 22.61 1.20
CA GLU A 121 -10.43 21.65 1.65
C GLU A 121 -11.78 21.86 0.96
N ASN A 122 -12.21 23.11 0.79
CA ASN A 122 -13.43 23.43 0.04
C ASN A 122 -13.32 23.03 -1.43
N SER A 123 -12.12 23.15 -2.00
CA SER A 123 -11.85 22.78 -3.39
C SER A 123 -11.76 21.26 -3.61
N CYS A 124 -11.40 20.52 -2.56
CA CYS A 124 -11.21 19.07 -2.57
C CYS A 124 -11.94 18.43 -1.38
N PRO A 125 -13.29 18.40 -1.40
CA PRO A 125 -14.08 17.96 -0.28
C PRO A 125 -13.97 16.44 -0.10
N ALA A 126 -13.22 16.03 0.92
CA ALA A 126 -13.11 14.63 1.35
C ALA A 126 -14.21 14.21 2.34
N ASN A 127 -14.80 15.18 3.06
CA ASN A 127 -15.83 14.93 4.06
C ASN A 127 -16.79 16.15 4.22
N PRO A 128 -18.04 16.08 3.73
CA PRO A 128 -18.61 14.98 2.96
C PRO A 128 -17.97 14.89 1.56
N PRO A 129 -17.82 13.69 0.99
CA PRO A 129 -17.27 13.50 -0.35
C PRO A 129 -18.18 14.07 -1.43
N ASN A 130 -17.61 14.76 -2.42
CA ASN A 130 -18.34 15.19 -3.61
C ASN A 130 -17.69 14.68 -4.91
N LYS A 131 -18.22 13.55 -5.42
CA LYS A 131 -17.74 12.92 -6.66
C LYS A 131 -17.92 13.80 -7.90
N GLN A 132 -18.77 14.82 -7.87
CA GLN A 132 -18.91 15.76 -8.98
C GLN A 132 -17.74 16.75 -9.06
N VAL A 133 -17.08 17.01 -7.94
CA VAL A 133 -15.91 17.90 -7.87
C VAL A 133 -14.63 17.12 -8.17
N PHE A 134 -14.43 16.00 -7.47
CA PHE A 134 -13.31 15.10 -7.70
C PHE A 134 -13.64 13.70 -7.16
N ASP A 135 -13.41 12.67 -7.98
CA ASP A 135 -13.57 11.28 -7.54
C ASP A 135 -12.25 10.72 -7.00
N PHE A 136 -12.20 10.48 -5.69
CA PHE A 136 -11.04 9.90 -5.02
C PHE A 136 -11.01 8.36 -5.08
N GLY A 137 -12.08 7.71 -5.54
CA GLY A 137 -12.13 6.26 -5.73
C GLY A 137 -11.73 5.47 -4.49
N VAL A 138 -10.81 4.52 -4.68
CA VAL A 138 -10.27 3.62 -3.64
C VAL A 138 -9.58 4.36 -2.48
N PHE A 139 -9.20 5.62 -2.68
CA PHE A 139 -8.46 6.42 -1.69
C PHE A 139 -9.37 7.28 -0.82
N HIS A 140 -10.67 7.29 -1.11
CA HIS A 140 -11.64 8.08 -0.35
C HIS A 140 -11.61 7.74 1.15
N ASP A 141 -11.62 6.46 1.51
CA ASP A 141 -11.67 6.03 2.91
C ASP A 141 -10.51 6.59 3.74
N ALA A 142 -9.31 6.67 3.15
CA ALA A 142 -8.14 7.26 3.80
C ALA A 142 -8.34 8.76 4.05
N LEU A 143 -8.85 9.51 3.07
CA LEU A 143 -9.11 10.95 3.20
C LEU A 143 -10.20 11.23 4.25
N GLN A 144 -11.27 10.42 4.27
CA GLN A 144 -12.34 10.59 5.24
C GLN A 144 -11.88 10.32 6.68
N SER A 145 -10.98 9.34 6.86
CA SER A 145 -10.38 9.05 8.17
C SER A 145 -9.49 10.18 8.73
N GLY A 146 -9.13 11.18 7.90
CA GLY A 146 -8.27 12.29 8.29
C GLY A 146 -6.84 11.87 8.62
N MET A 147 -6.40 10.68 8.18
CA MET A 147 -5.10 10.10 8.52
C MET A 147 -3.93 11.00 8.09
N GLN A 148 -4.09 11.79 7.03
CA GLN A 148 -3.09 12.72 6.50
C GLN A 148 -2.79 13.83 7.50
N LYS A 149 -3.82 14.31 8.21
CA LYS A 149 -3.75 15.45 9.16
C LYS A 149 -3.18 15.05 10.52
N SER A 150 -3.29 13.78 10.90
CA SER A 150 -2.75 13.27 12.16
C SER A 150 -1.22 13.27 12.15
N THR A 151 -0.59 13.60 13.28
CA THR A 151 0.86 13.41 13.50
C THR A 151 1.18 12.07 14.17
N ASN A 152 0.16 11.32 14.58
CA ASN A 152 0.32 10.07 15.34
C ASN A 152 0.70 8.91 14.42
N PHE A 153 2.00 8.62 14.34
CA PHE A 153 2.52 7.52 13.52
C PHE A 153 1.89 6.15 13.81
N PRO A 154 1.72 5.69 15.07
CA PRO A 154 1.14 4.38 15.35
C PRO A 154 -0.29 4.23 14.82
N GLN A 155 -1.07 5.31 14.87
CA GLN A 155 -2.43 5.33 14.34
C GLN A 155 -2.41 5.13 12.82
N LYS A 156 -1.55 5.86 12.09
CA LYS A 156 -1.39 5.68 10.64
C LYS A 156 -0.98 4.26 10.29
N PHE A 157 0.01 3.73 11.03
CA PHE A 157 0.51 2.38 10.84
C PHE A 157 -0.60 1.34 10.97
N LEU A 158 -1.37 1.39 12.07
CA LEU A 158 -2.45 0.44 12.32
C LEU A 158 -3.61 0.58 11.32
N GLN A 159 -3.92 1.81 10.88
CA GLN A 159 -4.93 2.03 9.86
C GLN A 159 -4.50 1.47 8.50
N CYS A 160 -3.26 1.71 8.08
CA CYS A 160 -2.68 1.13 6.86
C CYS A 160 -2.67 -0.40 6.93
N LEU A 161 -2.21 -0.96 8.05
CA LEU A 161 -2.16 -2.41 8.24
C LEU A 161 -3.57 -3.02 8.22
N SER A 162 -4.53 -2.42 8.93
CA SER A 162 -5.92 -2.87 8.95
C SER A 162 -6.55 -2.84 7.55
N TRP A 163 -6.32 -1.76 6.80
CA TRP A 163 -6.80 -1.63 5.43
C TRP A 163 -6.19 -2.71 4.52
N GLY A 164 -4.87 -2.93 4.61
CA GLY A 164 -4.16 -3.94 3.83
C GLY A 164 -4.66 -5.35 4.12
N ILE A 165 -4.80 -5.72 5.40
CA ILE A 165 -5.31 -7.04 5.81
C ILE A 165 -6.72 -7.27 5.26
N ARG A 166 -7.64 -6.30 5.40
CA ARG A 166 -9.03 -6.43 4.92
C ARG A 166 -9.11 -6.66 3.41
N ASN A 167 -8.35 -5.89 2.63
CA ASN A 167 -8.40 -5.95 1.18
C ASN A 167 -7.69 -7.18 0.62
N MET A 168 -6.59 -7.61 1.22
CA MET A 168 -5.95 -8.87 0.83
C MET A 168 -6.82 -10.08 1.16
N SER A 169 -7.45 -10.10 2.34
CA SER A 169 -8.31 -11.21 2.76
C SER A 169 -9.60 -11.32 1.92
N SER A 170 -10.01 -10.23 1.28
CA SER A 170 -11.18 -10.19 0.39
C SER A 170 -10.81 -10.21 -1.09
N PHE A 171 -9.53 -10.45 -1.43
CA PHE A 171 -9.02 -10.44 -2.81
C PHE A 171 -9.36 -9.15 -3.57
N GLY A 172 -9.45 -8.02 -2.87
CA GLY A 172 -9.77 -6.72 -3.44
C GLY A 172 -11.25 -6.54 -3.81
N SER A 173 -12.15 -7.46 -3.44
CA SER A 173 -13.58 -7.36 -3.79
C SER A 173 -14.28 -6.14 -3.18
N ASN A 174 -13.75 -5.62 -2.07
CA ASN A 174 -14.27 -4.44 -1.40
C ASN A 174 -13.79 -3.12 -2.05
N LEU A 175 -12.87 -3.19 -3.02
CA LEU A 175 -12.34 -2.02 -3.71
C LEU A 175 -13.27 -1.66 -4.87
N SER A 176 -14.07 -0.63 -4.69
CA SER A 176 -14.83 -0.02 -5.79
C SER A 176 -13.87 0.77 -6.66
N ALA A 177 -13.38 0.17 -7.75
CA ALA A 177 -12.51 0.86 -8.69
C ALA A 177 -13.29 1.96 -9.42
N THR A 178 -12.73 3.17 -9.49
CA THR A 178 -13.27 4.21 -10.37
C THR A 178 -12.96 3.83 -11.81
N SER A 179 -13.99 3.49 -12.59
CA SER A 179 -13.88 2.92 -13.94
C SER A 179 -13.04 3.73 -14.95
N ALA A 180 -12.72 4.99 -14.65
CA ALA A 180 -11.97 5.90 -15.53
C ALA A 180 -10.45 5.98 -15.25
N ASN A 181 -9.94 5.48 -14.12
CA ASN A 181 -8.51 5.60 -13.79
C ASN A 181 -7.75 4.27 -13.96
N GLY A 182 -6.95 4.16 -15.03
CA GLY A 182 -6.16 2.96 -15.32
C GLY A 182 -5.16 2.58 -14.23
N GLY A 183 -4.64 3.55 -13.46
CA GLY A 183 -3.72 3.29 -12.36
C GLY A 183 -4.38 2.60 -11.17
N GLU A 184 -5.61 2.99 -10.84
CA GLU A 184 -6.40 2.35 -9.78
C GLU A 184 -6.77 0.91 -10.14
N ASN A 185 -7.21 0.69 -11.39
CA ASN A 185 -7.51 -0.65 -11.88
C ASN A 185 -6.30 -1.58 -11.82
N LEU A 186 -5.12 -1.09 -12.22
CA LEU A 186 -3.88 -1.88 -12.14
C LEU A 186 -3.53 -2.23 -10.69
N LEU A 187 -3.68 -1.27 -9.75
CA LEU A 187 -3.44 -1.52 -8.33
C LEU A 187 -4.39 -2.59 -7.78
N VAL A 188 -5.69 -2.50 -8.09
CA VAL A 188 -6.69 -3.48 -7.64
C VAL A 188 -6.34 -4.88 -8.16
N VAL A 189 -6.03 -5.02 -9.46
CA VAL A 189 -5.65 -6.31 -10.07
C VAL A 189 -4.41 -6.91 -9.40
N LEU A 190 -3.37 -6.10 -9.17
CA LEU A 190 -2.17 -6.56 -8.46
C LEU A 190 -2.53 -7.06 -7.05
N PHE A 191 -3.36 -6.32 -6.32
CA PHE A 191 -3.73 -6.65 -4.94
C PHE A 191 -4.53 -7.96 -4.89
N SER A 192 -5.43 -8.18 -5.85
CA SER A 192 -6.17 -9.43 -6.01
C SER A 192 -5.25 -10.62 -6.27
N ILE A 193 -4.29 -10.51 -7.19
CA ILE A 193 -3.35 -11.59 -7.52
C ILE A 193 -2.45 -11.92 -6.32
N PHE A 194 -1.84 -10.91 -5.70
CA PHE A 194 -0.96 -11.12 -4.54
C PHE A 194 -1.72 -11.68 -3.33
N GLY A 195 -2.94 -11.19 -3.07
CA GLY A 195 -3.81 -11.70 -2.02
C GLY A 195 -4.15 -13.18 -2.23
N LEU A 196 -4.52 -13.56 -3.46
CA LEU A 196 -4.85 -14.95 -3.80
C LEU A 196 -3.65 -15.89 -3.63
N VAL A 197 -2.48 -15.50 -4.16
CA VAL A 197 -1.25 -16.31 -4.06
C VAL A 197 -0.85 -16.53 -2.60
N LEU A 198 -0.89 -15.49 -1.77
CA LEU A 198 -0.52 -15.60 -0.36
C LEU A 198 -1.56 -16.40 0.44
N PHE A 199 -2.84 -16.28 0.11
CA PHE A 199 -3.90 -17.07 0.74
C PHE A 199 -3.77 -18.57 0.41
N MET A 200 -3.49 -18.92 -0.85
CA MET A 200 -3.19 -20.31 -1.23
C MET A 200 -1.96 -20.85 -0.49
N TYR A 201 -0.95 -20.01 -0.28
CA TYR A 201 0.24 -20.37 0.48
C TYR A 201 -0.06 -20.62 1.97
N LEU A 202 -1.01 -19.90 2.56
CA LEU A 202 -1.47 -20.17 3.93
C LEU A 202 -2.24 -21.49 4.01
N LEU A 203 -3.19 -21.72 3.09
CA LEU A 203 -4.05 -22.91 3.08
C LEU A 203 -3.32 -24.22 2.73
N GLY A 204 -2.42 -24.18 1.74
CA GLY A 204 -1.67 -25.35 1.29
C GLY A 204 -0.80 -25.96 2.40
N HIS A 205 -0.44 -25.19 3.42
CA HIS A 205 0.29 -25.67 4.59
C HIS A 205 -0.60 -26.11 5.75
N THR A 206 -1.87 -25.69 5.82
CA THR A 206 -2.80 -26.16 6.87
C THR A 206 -3.43 -27.50 6.52
N GLN A 207 -3.67 -27.81 5.24
CA GLN A 207 -4.31 -29.06 4.81
C GLN A 207 -3.38 -30.28 4.82
N VAL A 208 -2.06 -30.11 4.66
CA VAL A 208 -1.06 -31.20 4.74
C VAL A 208 -0.79 -31.60 6.21
N SER A 209 -1.52 -31.03 7.17
CA SER A 209 -1.35 -31.32 8.60
C SER A 209 -2.09 -32.58 9.06
N ASP A 210 -3.09 -33.04 8.31
CA ASP A 210 -4.10 -34.03 8.72
C ASP A 210 -3.88 -35.45 8.15
N GLU A 211 -2.71 -35.73 7.57
CA GLU A 211 -2.22 -37.10 7.28
C GLU A 211 -0.91 -37.41 8.02
#